data_AF-A0A3M1FMR3-F1
#
_entry.id   AF-A0A3M1FMR3-F1
#
_cell.length_a   1.000
_cell.length_b   1.000
_cell.length_c   1.000
_cell.angle_alpha   90.00
_cell.angle_beta   90.00
_cell.angle_gamma   90.00
#
_symmetry.space_group_name_H-M   'P 1'
#
loop_
_entity.id
_entity.type
_entity.pdbx_description
1 polymer ?
#
loop_
_entity_poly.entity_id
_entity_poly.type
_entity_poly.pdbx_seq_one_letter_code
_entity_poly.pdbx_strand_id
1 'polypeptide(L)'
;MAMHRRFWLLLLALCITVLGVGILSAQEGTPTPHLRCTVSSSTIALGETIDFSLQTEAFTALAAYTLTLQYDPQVVEFLDLQPDVEGVNLLPGDLFSPETLTNNMVDPVRGVVQVAVVTPTSQSGSNGTGFLARGRITGIQAGISVFVFTEVVLRDVQGNLLDSNTIALKGCFVDVGPSGLSTPTPTPTRAVSVLASPTVDSVQATPTPTATQGPTATPTTPATATPTFTPSPTFTPEPPTATPTPTETGMPTPTATPTQVLISTPTPPPEEEGAASPLATPTETPSPEEEPPGDASTETSTPTATATSTETPTATPTETPTETPTAEEAPAQPPTDTPTGEPTFTPTATETPTTQPAQEETAGEGPTATPKPPVTIAREPAAPVEVVSQPDPPALPPETPYRLLALVALFGAFTLLLAAWQVSRST
;
A
#
# COMPACT_ATOMS: atom_id res chain seq x y z
N MET A 1 37.02 -65.43 -18.68
CA MET A 1 37.40 -64.13 -18.07
C MET A 1 36.75 -62.91 -18.74
N ALA A 2 36.65 -62.84 -20.07
CA ALA A 2 36.06 -61.67 -20.75
C ALA A 2 34.58 -61.38 -20.39
N MET A 3 33.79 -62.43 -20.15
CA MET A 3 32.36 -62.29 -19.82
C MET A 3 32.13 -61.73 -18.39
N HIS A 4 33.01 -62.06 -17.44
CA HIS A 4 32.90 -61.59 -16.05
C HIS A 4 33.26 -60.09 -15.91
N ARG A 5 34.22 -59.61 -16.71
CA ARG A 5 34.62 -58.18 -16.74
C ARG A 5 33.53 -57.28 -17.36
N ARG A 6 32.78 -57.78 -18.35
CA ARG A 6 31.66 -57.05 -18.95
C ARG A 6 30.46 -56.94 -18.00
N PHE A 7 30.18 -58.00 -17.24
CA PHE A 7 29.12 -58.00 -16.23
C PHE A 7 29.38 -56.98 -15.11
N TRP A 8 30.62 -56.92 -14.61
CA TRP A 8 31.00 -55.97 -13.55
C TRP A 8 30.95 -54.50 -14.00
N LEU A 9 31.34 -54.20 -15.24
CA LEU A 9 31.24 -52.85 -15.79
C LEU A 9 29.79 -52.40 -15.98
N LEU A 10 28.90 -53.31 -16.41
CA LEU A 10 27.47 -53.01 -16.51
C LEU A 10 26.82 -52.79 -15.14
N LEU A 11 27.21 -53.58 -14.13
CA LEU A 11 26.68 -53.44 -12.77
C LEU A 11 27.17 -52.14 -12.09
N LEU A 12 28.42 -51.73 -12.36
CA LEU A 12 28.96 -50.45 -11.88
C LEU A 12 28.30 -49.25 -12.58
N ALA A 13 28.08 -49.33 -13.90
CA ALA A 13 27.34 -48.31 -14.64
C ALA A 13 25.88 -48.20 -14.15
N LEU A 14 25.22 -49.33 -13.87
CA LEU A 14 23.88 -49.36 -13.29
C LEU A 14 23.86 -48.73 -11.89
N CYS A 15 24.82 -49.05 -11.02
CA CYS A 15 24.93 -48.43 -9.70
C CYS A 15 25.14 -46.91 -9.77
N ILE A 16 25.99 -46.41 -10.68
CA ILE A 16 26.20 -44.96 -10.86
C ILE A 16 24.91 -44.28 -11.35
N THR A 17 24.13 -44.92 -12.22
CA THR A 17 22.84 -44.37 -12.66
C THR A 17 21.77 -44.41 -11.57
N VAL A 18 21.75 -45.43 -10.70
CA VAL A 18 20.76 -45.54 -9.61
C VAL A 18 21.09 -44.61 -8.44
N LEU A 19 22.37 -44.37 -8.14
CA LEU A 19 22.82 -43.40 -7.13
C LEU A 19 22.79 -41.94 -7.63
N GLY A 20 22.89 -41.70 -8.94
CA GLY A 20 22.85 -40.35 -9.54
C GLY A 20 21.45 -39.73 -9.67
N VAL A 21 20.37 -40.51 -9.60
CA VAL A 21 18.98 -40.02 -9.75
C VAL A 21 18.38 -39.57 -8.40
N GLY A 22 19.09 -39.79 -7.29
CA GLY A 22 18.63 -39.45 -5.92
C GLY A 22 18.82 -38.00 -5.49
N ILE A 23 19.40 -37.12 -6.32
CA ILE A 23 19.42 -35.67 -6.07
C ILE A 23 18.33 -35.03 -6.93
N LEU A 24 17.09 -35.44 -6.70
CA LEU A 24 15.95 -34.55 -6.96
C LEU A 24 16.10 -33.43 -5.92
N SER A 25 16.88 -32.40 -6.27
CA SER A 25 16.81 -31.12 -5.59
C SER A 25 15.33 -30.79 -5.52
N ALA A 26 14.77 -30.76 -4.31
CA ALA A 26 13.49 -30.13 -4.10
C ALA A 26 13.67 -28.70 -4.62
N GLN A 27 13.18 -28.44 -5.82
CA GLN A 27 12.99 -27.07 -6.26
C GLN A 27 11.92 -26.54 -5.32
N GLU A 28 12.36 -25.93 -4.22
CA GLU A 28 11.50 -25.03 -3.47
C GLU A 28 10.97 -24.06 -4.51
N GLY A 29 9.67 -24.17 -4.80
CA GLY A 29 9.03 -23.30 -5.78
C GLY A 29 9.38 -21.87 -5.42
N THR A 30 9.83 -21.09 -6.41
CA THR A 30 10.14 -19.69 -6.19
C THR A 30 8.94 -19.05 -5.49
N PRO A 31 9.12 -18.48 -4.28
CA PRO A 31 8.00 -17.93 -3.53
C PRO A 31 7.32 -16.84 -4.38
N THR A 32 6.00 -16.85 -4.45
CA THR A 32 5.24 -15.83 -5.16
C THR A 32 5.49 -14.47 -4.49
N PRO A 33 5.94 -13.43 -5.23
CA PRO A 33 6.12 -12.11 -4.66
C PRO A 33 4.79 -11.52 -4.23
N HIS A 34 4.76 -10.84 -3.08
CA HIS A 34 3.56 -10.20 -2.53
C HIS A 34 3.78 -8.71 -2.32
N LEU A 35 2.89 -7.89 -2.86
CA LEU A 35 2.78 -6.47 -2.51
C LEU A 35 1.54 -6.28 -1.64
N ARG A 36 1.71 -5.74 -0.43
CA ARG A 36 0.62 -5.64 0.55
C ARG A 36 0.51 -4.26 1.19
N CYS A 37 -0.73 -3.82 1.37
CA CYS A 37 -1.05 -2.83 2.39
C CYS A 37 -1.24 -3.55 3.73
N THR A 38 -0.79 -2.93 4.83
CA THR A 38 -1.11 -3.37 6.19
C THR A 38 -1.43 -2.16 7.08
N VAL A 39 -2.26 -2.41 8.08
CA VAL A 39 -2.61 -1.45 9.14
C VAL A 39 -2.41 -2.13 10.49
N SER A 40 -2.03 -1.37 11.53
CA SER A 40 -1.75 -1.97 12.85
C SER A 40 -3.02 -2.46 13.56
N SER A 41 -4.19 -1.91 13.23
CA SER A 41 -5.52 -2.40 13.62
C SER A 41 -6.50 -2.27 12.46
N SER A 42 -7.38 -3.25 12.26
CA SER A 42 -8.45 -3.19 11.26
C SER A 42 -9.71 -2.50 11.78
N THR A 43 -9.79 -2.22 13.08
CA THR A 43 -10.93 -1.57 13.72
C THR A 43 -10.44 -0.49 14.67
N ILE A 44 -10.92 0.74 14.50
CA ILE A 44 -10.50 1.90 15.30
C ILE A 44 -11.69 2.76 15.70
N ALA A 45 -11.55 3.55 16.75
CA ALA A 45 -12.52 4.57 17.11
C ALA A 45 -12.33 5.86 16.28
N LEU A 46 -13.36 6.70 16.23
CA LEU A 46 -13.23 8.08 15.75
C LEU A 46 -12.17 8.85 16.56
N GLY A 47 -11.27 9.51 15.85
CA GLY A 47 -10.11 10.22 16.37
C GLY A 47 -8.91 9.33 16.72
N GLU A 48 -9.06 8.01 16.70
CA GLU A 48 -7.95 7.09 16.94
C GLU A 48 -7.01 7.09 15.72
N THR A 49 -5.71 7.06 16.01
CA THR A 49 -4.65 7.04 15.00
C THR A 49 -3.90 5.72 15.05
N ILE A 50 -3.69 5.11 13.89
CA ILE A 50 -2.98 3.84 13.73
C ILE A 50 -1.88 3.93 12.68
N ASP A 51 -0.96 2.97 12.69
CA ASP A 51 0.10 2.89 11.70
C ASP A 51 -0.41 2.20 10.43
N PHE A 52 0.02 2.74 9.29
CA PHE A 52 -0.24 2.24 7.94
C PHE A 52 1.09 1.92 7.26
N SER A 53 1.17 0.86 6.46
CA SER A 53 2.38 0.60 5.69
C SER A 53 2.14 -0.16 4.38
N LEU A 54 2.98 0.16 3.39
CA LEU A 54 3.13 -0.59 2.14
C LEU A 54 4.37 -1.47 2.24
N GLN A 55 4.22 -2.77 1.99
CA GLN A 55 5.27 -3.76 2.15
C GLN A 55 5.38 -4.67 0.93
N THR A 56 6.60 -5.10 0.65
CA THR A 56 6.91 -6.19 -0.27
C THR A 56 7.33 -7.43 0.49
N GLU A 57 7.09 -8.60 -0.08
CA GLU A 57 7.62 -9.88 0.39
C GLU A 57 8.06 -10.71 -0.82
N ALA A 58 9.21 -11.37 -0.71
CA ALA A 58 9.74 -12.29 -1.71
C ALA A 58 10.00 -11.69 -3.12
N PHE A 59 10.31 -10.39 -3.21
CA PHE A 59 10.73 -9.79 -4.47
C PHE A 59 12.21 -10.08 -4.77
N THR A 60 12.52 -10.30 -6.04
CA THR A 60 13.89 -10.42 -6.53
C THR A 60 14.21 -9.26 -7.45
N ALA A 61 15.33 -8.59 -7.17
CA ALA A 61 15.90 -7.50 -7.96
C ALA A 61 14.93 -6.35 -8.26
N LEU A 62 14.07 -5.97 -7.31
CA LEU A 62 13.17 -4.82 -7.48
C LEU A 62 13.98 -3.52 -7.49
N ALA A 63 13.90 -2.75 -8.57
CA ALA A 63 14.71 -1.54 -8.76
C ALA A 63 13.87 -0.26 -8.84
N ALA A 64 12.63 -0.35 -9.28
CA ALA A 64 11.73 0.79 -9.32
C ALA A 64 10.29 0.36 -9.09
N TYR A 65 9.51 1.28 -8.53
CA TYR A 65 8.07 1.10 -8.41
C TYR A 65 7.33 2.42 -8.60
N THR A 66 6.09 2.31 -9.06
CA THR A 66 5.08 3.36 -9.01
C THR A 66 3.79 2.71 -8.55
N LEU A 67 3.28 3.17 -7.41
CA LEU A 67 2.09 2.64 -6.75
C LEU A 67 1.07 3.74 -6.59
N THR A 68 -0.16 3.45 -7.00
CA THR A 68 -1.34 4.28 -6.70
C THR A 68 -2.32 3.45 -5.87
N LEU A 69 -2.67 3.98 -4.71
CA LEU A 69 -3.66 3.42 -3.80
C LEU A 69 -4.86 4.35 -3.72
N GLN A 70 -6.07 3.79 -3.72
CA GLN A 70 -7.30 4.53 -3.46
C GLN A 70 -7.86 4.14 -2.09
N TYR A 71 -8.40 5.12 -1.36
CA TYR A 71 -9.08 4.98 -0.08
C TYR A 71 -10.28 5.93 0.01
N ASP A 72 -11.13 5.78 1.03
CA ASP A 72 -12.22 6.73 1.30
C ASP A 72 -11.73 7.87 2.21
N PRO A 73 -11.57 9.10 1.68
CA PRO A 73 -11.08 10.24 2.45
C PRO A 73 -12.11 10.86 3.37
N GLN A 74 -13.38 10.42 3.32
CA GLN A 74 -14.39 10.83 4.28
C GLN A 74 -14.29 10.01 5.57
N VAL A 75 -13.75 8.79 5.51
CA VAL A 75 -13.68 7.86 6.65
C VAL A 75 -12.36 8.00 7.42
N VAL A 76 -11.24 8.11 6.70
CA VAL A 76 -9.90 8.23 7.29
C VAL A 76 -9.12 9.39 6.69
N GLU A 77 -8.24 9.98 7.49
CA GLU A 77 -7.29 11.03 7.08
C GLU A 77 -5.86 10.56 7.31
N PHE A 78 -4.93 10.85 6.40
CA PHE A 78 -3.51 10.60 6.60
C PHE A 78 -2.87 11.76 7.36
N LEU A 79 -2.04 11.45 8.35
CA LEU A 79 -1.18 12.42 9.01
C LEU A 79 0.08 12.63 8.17
N ASP A 80 0.42 13.90 7.94
CA ASP A 80 1.70 14.25 7.33
C ASP A 80 2.86 13.93 8.28
N LEU A 81 3.77 13.09 7.82
CA LEU A 81 4.95 12.67 8.59
C LEU A 81 6.23 13.38 8.12
N GLN A 82 6.16 14.25 7.11
CA GLN A 82 7.29 15.04 6.63
C GLN A 82 6.88 16.52 6.44
N PRO A 83 6.71 17.29 7.52
CA PRO A 83 6.20 18.66 7.46
C PRO A 83 7.11 19.67 6.73
N ASP A 84 8.36 19.27 6.43
CA ASP A 84 9.30 20.06 5.64
C ASP A 84 9.07 19.94 4.11
N VAL A 85 8.19 19.03 3.69
CA VAL A 85 7.79 18.82 2.30
C VAL A 85 6.35 19.27 2.13
N GLU A 86 6.05 20.00 1.06
CA GLU A 86 4.68 20.45 0.79
C GLU A 86 3.74 19.25 0.59
N GLY A 87 2.52 19.36 1.14
CA GLY A 87 1.49 18.32 1.04
C GLY A 87 1.51 17.30 2.18
N VAL A 88 0.70 16.25 2.06
CA VAL A 88 0.67 15.15 3.03
C VAL A 88 1.58 14.03 2.53
N ASN A 89 2.65 13.75 3.28
CA ASN A 89 3.72 12.86 2.86
C ASN A 89 3.84 11.64 3.79
N LEU A 90 4.12 10.47 3.20
CA LEU A 90 4.44 9.25 3.96
C LEU A 90 5.92 9.23 4.34
N LEU A 91 6.31 8.50 5.37
CA LEU A 91 7.73 8.20 5.59
C LEU A 91 8.23 7.18 4.56
N PRO A 92 9.41 7.40 3.97
CA PRO A 92 10.07 6.39 3.16
C PRO A 92 10.27 5.07 3.92
N GLY A 93 10.15 3.97 3.18
CA GLY A 93 10.44 2.63 3.67
C GLY A 93 11.94 2.39 3.88
N ASP A 94 12.29 1.14 4.21
CA ASP A 94 13.67 0.69 4.41
C ASP A 94 14.23 -0.06 3.20
N LEU A 95 13.38 -0.43 2.24
CA LEU A 95 13.80 -1.19 1.06
C LEU A 95 14.63 -0.35 0.07
N PHE A 96 14.47 0.96 0.08
CA PHE A 96 15.16 1.89 -0.82
C PHE A 96 15.69 3.09 -0.05
N SER A 97 16.76 3.71 -0.58
CA SER A 97 17.26 4.96 -0.02
C SER A 97 16.19 6.06 -0.15
N PRO A 98 15.93 6.87 0.90
CA PRO A 98 15.00 7.99 0.83
C PRO A 98 15.25 8.95 -0.34
N GLU A 99 16.50 9.09 -0.78
CA GLU A 99 16.90 9.97 -1.91
C GLU A 99 16.40 9.49 -3.28
N THR A 100 15.97 8.21 -3.38
CA THR A 100 15.46 7.62 -4.64
C THR A 100 13.95 7.78 -4.81
N LEU A 101 13.29 8.39 -3.82
CA LEU A 101 11.87 8.68 -3.84
C LEU A 101 11.60 9.86 -4.79
N THR A 102 10.86 9.59 -5.86
CA THR A 102 10.55 10.56 -6.93
C THR A 102 9.15 11.13 -6.81
N ASN A 103 8.23 10.38 -6.20
CA ASN A 103 6.89 10.84 -5.86
C ASN A 103 6.49 10.23 -4.51
N ASN A 104 5.92 11.03 -3.64
CA ASN A 104 5.39 10.62 -2.35
C ASN A 104 4.34 11.66 -1.98
N MET A 105 3.08 11.34 -2.22
CA MET A 105 2.02 12.30 -2.02
C MET A 105 0.73 11.58 -1.67
N VAL A 106 0.05 12.08 -0.65
CA VAL A 106 -1.34 11.75 -0.36
C VAL A 106 -2.19 12.94 -0.79
N ASP A 107 -3.17 12.68 -1.66
CA ASP A 107 -4.22 13.62 -2.04
C ASP A 107 -5.44 13.37 -1.15
N PRO A 108 -5.64 14.16 -0.08
CA PRO A 108 -6.73 13.95 0.87
C PRO A 108 -8.09 14.30 0.27
N VAL A 109 -8.15 15.01 -0.86
CA VAL A 109 -9.41 15.38 -1.51
C VAL A 109 -9.90 14.23 -2.38
N ARG A 110 -8.99 13.61 -3.14
CA ARG A 110 -9.33 12.49 -4.03
C ARG A 110 -9.25 11.13 -3.37
N GLY A 111 -8.68 11.03 -2.17
CA GLY A 111 -8.48 9.75 -1.48
C GLY A 111 -7.46 8.88 -2.20
N VAL A 112 -6.34 9.49 -2.64
CA VAL A 112 -5.32 8.80 -3.43
C VAL A 112 -3.96 8.91 -2.75
N VAL A 113 -3.26 7.79 -2.62
CA VAL A 113 -1.85 7.72 -2.20
C VAL A 113 -1.00 7.37 -3.41
N GLN A 114 -0.01 8.19 -3.74
CA GLN A 114 0.95 7.93 -4.81
C GLN A 114 2.36 7.85 -4.24
N VAL A 115 3.05 6.75 -4.52
CA VAL A 115 4.45 6.57 -4.13
C VAL A 115 5.23 6.01 -5.31
N ALA A 116 6.34 6.65 -5.67
CA ALA A 116 7.23 6.20 -6.73
C ALA A 116 8.69 6.29 -6.33
N VAL A 117 9.44 5.23 -6.61
CA VAL A 117 10.90 5.16 -6.44
C VAL A 117 11.53 4.74 -7.75
N VAL A 118 12.63 5.40 -8.09
CA VAL A 118 13.49 5.00 -9.21
C VAL A 118 14.92 4.93 -8.72
N THR A 119 15.51 3.74 -8.71
CA THR A 119 16.95 3.59 -8.45
C THR A 119 17.76 3.77 -9.73
N PRO A 120 18.94 4.39 -9.65
CA PRO A 120 19.86 4.42 -10.79
C PRO A 120 20.34 3.00 -11.11
N THR A 121 20.54 2.70 -12.39
CA THR A 121 20.88 1.35 -12.92
C THR A 121 22.20 0.78 -12.39
N SER A 122 23.00 1.56 -11.67
CA SER A 122 24.25 1.12 -11.04
C SER A 122 24.05 0.49 -9.66
N GLN A 123 22.86 0.58 -9.05
CA GLN A 123 22.56 -0.08 -7.78
C GLN A 123 22.03 -1.50 -8.02
N SER A 124 22.53 -2.45 -7.22
CA SER A 124 21.90 -3.76 -7.13
C SER A 124 20.51 -3.57 -6.54
N GLY A 125 19.47 -3.87 -7.31
CA GLY A 125 18.08 -3.76 -6.88
C GLY A 125 17.84 -4.52 -5.59
N SER A 126 16.81 -4.10 -4.87
CA SER A 126 16.50 -4.62 -3.56
C SER A 126 15.88 -6.01 -3.68
N ASN A 127 16.42 -6.95 -2.91
CA ASN A 127 15.89 -8.29 -2.76
C ASN A 127 15.17 -8.41 -1.42
N GLY A 128 14.07 -9.14 -1.40
CA GLY A 128 13.45 -9.64 -0.18
C GLY A 128 12.20 -8.90 0.25
N THR A 129 12.08 -8.77 1.56
CA THR A 129 10.91 -8.26 2.28
C THR A 129 11.26 -6.95 2.95
N GLY A 130 10.43 -5.93 2.79
CA GLY A 130 10.68 -4.63 3.39
C GLY A 130 9.50 -3.68 3.25
N PHE A 131 9.63 -2.52 3.87
CA PHE A 131 8.71 -1.42 3.74
C PHE A 131 9.07 -0.58 2.51
N LEU A 132 8.05 -0.21 1.74
CA LEU A 132 8.15 0.76 0.66
C LEU A 132 7.83 2.17 1.15
N ALA A 133 6.77 2.30 1.96
CA ALA A 133 6.35 3.53 2.60
C ALA A 133 5.59 3.23 3.89
N ARG A 134 5.61 4.17 4.84
CA ARG A 134 4.93 4.08 6.13
C ARG A 134 4.17 5.37 6.40
N GLY A 135 2.97 5.27 6.93
CA GLY A 135 2.10 6.40 7.24
C GLY A 135 1.41 6.23 8.58
N ARG A 136 0.66 7.25 8.97
CA ARG A 136 -0.34 7.15 10.03
C ARG A 136 -1.67 7.64 9.51
N ILE A 137 -2.73 6.97 9.92
CA ILE A 137 -4.10 7.31 9.54
C ILE A 137 -4.94 7.50 10.78
N THR A 138 -5.85 8.47 10.74
CA THR A 138 -6.79 8.81 11.81
C THR A 138 -8.22 8.59 11.32
N GLY A 139 -9.06 7.92 12.10
CA GLY A 139 -10.47 7.77 11.76
C GLY A 139 -11.24 9.09 11.97
N ILE A 140 -11.86 9.64 10.94
CA ILE A 140 -12.55 10.95 11.00
C ILE A 140 -14.07 10.86 10.84
N GLN A 141 -14.57 9.79 10.21
CA GLN A 141 -16.00 9.48 10.14
C GLN A 141 -16.22 7.98 10.31
N ALA A 142 -17.34 7.61 10.95
CA ALA A 142 -17.69 6.21 11.10
C ALA A 142 -18.00 5.59 9.73
N GLY A 143 -17.41 4.44 9.43
CA GLY A 143 -17.49 3.79 8.12
C GLY A 143 -16.32 2.86 7.86
N ILE A 144 -16.31 2.22 6.69
CA ILE A 144 -15.22 1.33 6.27
C ILE A 144 -14.44 1.99 5.14
N SER A 145 -13.14 2.21 5.34
CA SER A 145 -12.23 2.64 4.29
C SER A 145 -11.46 1.44 3.76
N VAL A 146 -11.65 1.11 2.48
CA VAL A 146 -10.94 0.02 1.80
C VAL A 146 -9.80 0.61 0.98
N PHE A 147 -8.59 0.11 1.19
CA PHE A 147 -7.40 0.52 0.46
C PHE A 147 -7.13 -0.44 -0.68
N VAL A 148 -7.25 0.05 -1.91
CA VAL A 148 -7.14 -0.76 -3.14
C VAL A 148 -6.01 -0.21 -4.01
N PHE A 149 -5.14 -1.10 -4.50
CA PHE A 149 -4.17 -0.76 -5.53
C PHE A 149 -4.90 -0.52 -6.86
N THR A 150 -4.86 0.71 -7.36
CA THR A 150 -5.44 1.08 -8.66
C THR A 150 -4.40 1.10 -9.78
N GLU A 151 -3.13 1.32 -9.42
CA GLU A 151 -1.99 1.24 -10.34
C GLU A 151 -0.79 0.61 -9.64
N VAL A 152 -0.16 -0.35 -10.32
CA VAL A 152 1.06 -1.03 -9.85
C VAL A 152 1.99 -1.21 -11.02
N VAL A 153 3.08 -0.44 -11.03
CA VAL A 153 4.17 -0.58 -12.00
C VAL A 153 5.42 -0.94 -11.23
N LEU A 154 5.96 -2.13 -11.44
CA LEU A 154 7.18 -2.60 -10.78
C LEU A 154 8.21 -2.95 -11.86
N ARG A 155 9.49 -2.64 -11.60
CA ARG A 155 10.58 -2.94 -12.53
C ARG A 155 11.76 -3.64 -11.87
N ASP A 156 12.39 -4.53 -12.61
CA ASP A 156 13.66 -5.15 -12.22
C ASP A 156 14.87 -4.21 -12.47
N VAL A 157 16.06 -4.65 -12.07
CA VAL A 157 17.33 -3.93 -12.28
C VAL A 157 17.71 -3.75 -13.74
N GLN A 158 17.14 -4.54 -14.65
CA GLN A 158 17.31 -4.38 -16.09
C GLN A 158 16.28 -3.42 -16.69
N GLY A 159 15.37 -2.87 -15.87
CA GLY A 159 14.31 -1.96 -16.28
C GLY A 159 13.08 -2.66 -16.88
N ASN A 160 13.05 -3.99 -16.89
CA ASN A 160 11.90 -4.75 -17.40
C ASN A 160 10.73 -4.63 -16.41
N LEU A 161 9.51 -4.59 -16.95
CA LEU A 161 8.31 -4.63 -16.13
C LEU A 161 8.15 -6.02 -15.50
N LEU A 162 7.94 -6.05 -14.19
CA LEU A 162 7.51 -7.26 -13.49
C LEU A 162 6.01 -7.43 -13.73
N ASP A 163 5.60 -8.59 -14.23
CA ASP A 163 4.21 -8.87 -14.58
C ASP A 163 3.33 -8.89 -13.32
N SER A 164 2.36 -7.97 -13.26
CA SER A 164 1.41 -7.86 -12.15
C SER A 164 0.61 -9.14 -11.91
N ASN A 165 0.46 -10.02 -12.91
CA ASN A 165 -0.22 -11.31 -12.75
C ASN A 165 0.62 -12.34 -11.96
N THR A 166 1.93 -12.13 -11.88
CA THR A 166 2.85 -12.99 -11.11
C THR A 166 3.03 -12.50 -9.67
N ILE A 167 2.48 -11.31 -9.36
CA ILE A 167 2.57 -10.66 -8.06
C ILE A 167 1.21 -10.73 -7.38
N ALA A 168 1.18 -11.24 -6.16
CA ALA A 168 -0.03 -11.26 -5.38
C ALA A 168 -0.23 -9.92 -4.65
N LEU A 169 -1.17 -9.12 -5.16
CA LEU A 169 -1.59 -7.85 -4.56
C LEU A 169 -2.56 -8.09 -3.39
N LYS A 170 -2.28 -7.48 -2.23
CA LYS A 170 -3.13 -7.56 -1.04
C LYS A 170 -3.49 -6.17 -0.54
N GLY A 171 -4.73 -5.74 -0.77
CA GLY A 171 -5.28 -4.54 -0.14
C GLY A 171 -5.46 -4.71 1.37
N CYS A 172 -5.83 -3.63 2.04
CA CYS A 172 -6.17 -3.62 3.46
C CYS A 172 -7.46 -2.81 3.66
N PHE A 173 -8.04 -2.85 4.85
CA PHE A 173 -9.19 -2.00 5.19
C PHE A 173 -9.13 -1.58 6.65
N VAL A 174 -9.86 -0.52 6.97
CA VAL A 174 -10.06 -0.03 8.34
C VAL A 174 -11.55 0.24 8.53
N ASP A 175 -12.12 -0.34 9.58
CA ASP A 175 -13.46 -0.07 10.07
C ASP A 175 -13.40 0.95 11.21
N VAL A 176 -13.92 2.15 10.97
CA VAL A 176 -14.00 3.23 11.94
C VAL A 176 -15.36 3.15 12.63
N GLY A 177 -15.35 2.71 13.89
CA GLY A 177 -16.56 2.60 14.71
C GLY A 177 -17.10 3.97 15.15
N PRO A 178 -18.40 4.06 15.51
CA PRO A 178 -18.97 5.28 16.05
C PRO A 178 -18.19 5.75 17.30
N SER A 179 -17.90 7.05 17.36
CA SER A 179 -17.29 7.71 18.52
C SER A 179 -18.11 7.40 19.76
N GLY A 180 -17.47 6.79 20.76
CA GLY A 180 -18.15 6.44 22.01
C GLY A 180 -18.50 4.96 22.07
N LEU A 181 -17.47 4.16 22.26
CA LEU A 181 -17.18 3.50 23.53
C LEU A 181 -15.82 2.87 23.26
N SER A 182 -14.74 3.50 23.71
CA SER A 182 -13.53 2.73 24.00
C SER A 182 -14.01 1.60 24.91
N THR A 183 -14.23 0.41 24.35
CA THR A 183 -14.56 -0.79 25.12
C THR A 183 -13.50 -0.80 26.20
N PRO A 184 -13.86 -0.55 27.47
CA PRO A 184 -12.86 -0.31 28.49
C PRO A 184 -11.90 -1.47 28.40
N THR A 185 -10.63 -1.18 28.06
CA THR A 185 -9.58 -2.20 28.03
C THR A 185 -9.77 -2.97 29.33
N PRO A 186 -10.05 -4.29 29.30
CA PRO A 186 -10.35 -5.00 30.51
C PRO A 186 -9.18 -4.75 31.45
N THR A 187 -9.39 -3.90 32.47
CA THR A 187 -8.37 -3.56 33.44
C THR A 187 -7.87 -4.91 33.90
N PRO A 188 -6.58 -5.24 33.72
CA PRO A 188 -6.10 -6.57 34.01
C PRO A 188 -6.48 -6.85 35.45
N THR A 189 -7.49 -7.69 35.65
CA THR A 189 -7.92 -8.10 36.98
C THR A 189 -6.73 -8.84 37.51
N ARG A 190 -5.94 -8.15 38.35
CA ARG A 190 -4.77 -8.71 39.01
C ARG A 190 -5.26 -10.00 39.64
N ALA A 191 -4.90 -11.13 39.03
CA ALA A 191 -5.21 -12.43 39.57
C ALA A 191 -4.51 -12.47 40.93
N VAL A 192 -5.27 -12.25 42.00
CA VAL A 192 -4.78 -12.47 43.34
C VAL A 192 -4.57 -13.97 43.41
N SER A 193 -3.31 -14.39 43.25
CA SER A 193 -2.90 -15.75 43.51
C SER A 193 -3.05 -15.98 45.01
N VAL A 194 -4.25 -16.38 45.42
CA VAL A 194 -4.48 -16.85 46.79
C VAL A 194 -3.94 -18.26 46.84
N LEU A 195 -2.72 -18.40 47.36
CA LEU A 195 -2.15 -19.69 47.74
C LEU A 195 -2.92 -20.18 48.97
N ALA A 196 -4.05 -20.84 48.76
CA ALA A 196 -4.82 -21.46 49.83
C ALA A 196 -4.16 -22.79 50.22
N SER A 197 -3.63 -22.82 51.44
CA SER A 197 -3.28 -24.04 52.18
C SER A 197 -4.54 -24.90 52.39
N PRO A 198 -4.49 -26.22 52.20
CA PRO A 198 -5.64 -27.08 52.43
C PRO A 198 -5.84 -27.27 53.94
N THR A 199 -7.00 -26.88 54.45
CA THR A 199 -7.50 -27.43 55.72
C THR A 199 -8.97 -27.75 55.53
N VAL A 200 -9.21 -29.06 55.52
CA VAL A 200 -10.50 -29.71 55.59
C VAL A 200 -11.13 -29.36 56.93
N ASP A 201 -12.33 -28.80 56.95
CA ASP A 201 -13.37 -29.31 57.85
C ASP A 201 -14.78 -28.87 57.45
N SER A 202 -15.68 -29.85 57.62
CA SER A 202 -17.13 -29.84 57.38
C SER A 202 -17.87 -28.64 57.97
N VAL A 203 -18.93 -28.15 57.32
CA VAL A 203 -20.33 -28.55 57.57
C VAL A 203 -21.20 -28.16 56.35
N GLN A 204 -21.97 -29.14 55.90
CA GLN A 204 -22.97 -29.09 54.85
C GLN A 204 -24.22 -28.30 55.30
N ALA A 205 -24.59 -27.25 54.56
CA ALA A 205 -25.95 -26.70 54.56
C ALA A 205 -26.50 -26.74 53.13
N THR A 206 -27.48 -27.61 52.92
CA THR A 206 -28.18 -27.82 51.66
C THR A 206 -29.08 -26.62 51.36
N PRO A 207 -28.88 -25.86 50.26
CA PRO A 207 -29.83 -24.83 49.87
C PRO A 207 -31.11 -25.45 49.28
N THR A 208 -32.25 -25.00 49.80
CA THR A 208 -33.59 -25.32 49.34
C THR A 208 -33.80 -24.88 47.88
N PRO A 209 -34.32 -25.74 46.98
CA PRO A 209 -34.57 -25.37 45.60
C PRO A 209 -35.69 -24.33 45.52
N THR A 210 -35.37 -23.17 44.93
CA THR A 210 -36.33 -22.10 44.62
C THR A 210 -37.08 -22.47 43.35
N ALA A 211 -38.40 -22.35 43.39
CA ALA A 211 -39.30 -22.76 42.32
C ALA A 211 -39.04 -22.01 41.00
N THR A 212 -38.81 -22.79 39.94
CA THR A 212 -38.72 -22.34 38.54
C THR A 212 -40.08 -21.83 38.08
N GLN A 213 -40.19 -20.54 37.77
CA GLN A 213 -41.38 -19.94 37.16
C GLN A 213 -41.53 -20.44 35.71
N GLY A 214 -42.78 -20.75 35.33
CA GLY A 214 -43.16 -21.38 34.07
C GLY A 214 -42.97 -20.53 32.81
N PRO A 215 -43.17 -21.13 31.62
CA PRO A 215 -42.86 -20.51 30.34
C PRO A 215 -43.73 -19.27 30.10
N THR A 216 -43.03 -18.16 29.86
CA THR A 216 -43.61 -16.88 29.44
C THR A 216 -44.11 -17.00 28.00
N ALA A 217 -45.31 -16.46 27.73
CA ALA A 217 -46.00 -16.56 26.45
C ALA A 217 -45.15 -16.06 25.28
N THR A 218 -45.10 -16.87 24.22
CA THR A 218 -44.49 -16.57 22.93
C THR A 218 -45.12 -15.31 22.32
N PRO A 219 -44.37 -14.24 22.03
CA PRO A 219 -44.90 -13.08 21.34
C PRO A 219 -45.28 -13.45 19.91
N THR A 220 -46.52 -13.16 19.54
CA THR A 220 -47.00 -13.27 18.15
C THR A 220 -46.36 -12.14 17.35
N THR A 221 -45.61 -12.49 16.31
CA THR A 221 -44.95 -11.52 15.42
C THR A 221 -45.99 -10.64 14.71
N PRO A 222 -45.83 -9.31 14.70
CA PRO A 222 -46.67 -8.42 13.89
C PRO A 222 -46.41 -8.69 12.40
N ALA A 223 -47.48 -8.69 11.60
CA ALA A 223 -47.41 -8.88 10.16
C ALA A 223 -46.45 -7.87 9.52
N THR A 224 -45.44 -8.40 8.82
CA THR A 224 -44.47 -7.65 8.02
C THR A 224 -45.20 -6.80 6.99
N ALA A 225 -45.13 -5.48 7.12
CA ALA A 225 -45.63 -4.56 6.11
C ALA A 225 -44.77 -4.71 4.84
N THR A 226 -45.40 -5.10 3.73
CA THR A 226 -44.78 -5.17 2.42
C THR A 226 -44.26 -3.77 2.03
N PRO A 227 -42.95 -3.59 1.77
CA PRO A 227 -42.45 -2.29 1.33
C PRO A 227 -43.07 -1.96 -0.02
N THR A 228 -43.84 -0.87 -0.05
CA THR A 228 -44.40 -0.33 -1.29
C THR A 228 -43.27 0.41 -1.99
N PHE A 229 -42.82 -0.10 -3.13
CA PHE A 229 -41.85 0.57 -3.98
C PHE A 229 -42.41 1.95 -4.37
N THR A 230 -41.76 2.99 -3.87
CA THR A 230 -42.02 4.35 -4.30
C THR A 230 -41.41 4.48 -5.70
N PRO A 231 -42.17 4.88 -6.73
CA PRO A 231 -41.66 4.95 -8.09
C PRO A 231 -40.46 5.90 -8.15
N SER A 232 -39.37 5.39 -8.73
CA SER A 232 -38.15 6.14 -9.03
C SER A 232 -38.50 7.44 -9.78
N PRO A 233 -37.94 8.61 -9.39
CA PRO A 233 -38.18 9.84 -10.11
C PRO A 233 -37.67 9.69 -11.55
N THR A 234 -38.58 9.83 -12.51
CA THR A 234 -38.26 9.91 -13.93
C THR A 234 -37.43 11.16 -14.17
N PHE A 235 -36.12 11.00 -14.36
CA PHE A 235 -35.27 12.08 -14.86
C PHE A 235 -35.73 12.41 -16.27
N THR A 236 -36.39 13.56 -16.41
CA THR A 236 -36.70 14.16 -17.71
C THR A 236 -35.37 14.70 -18.24
N PRO A 237 -34.86 14.21 -19.40
CA PRO A 237 -33.64 14.74 -19.96
C PRO A 237 -33.85 16.21 -20.32
N GLU A 238 -33.04 17.08 -19.70
CA GLU A 238 -32.99 18.49 -20.04
C GLU A 238 -32.47 18.62 -21.50
N PRO A 239 -33.10 19.45 -22.34
CA PRO A 239 -32.67 19.63 -23.72
C PRO A 239 -31.21 20.12 -23.77
N PRO A 240 -30.42 19.70 -24.76
CA PRO A 240 -29.01 20.08 -24.85
C PRO A 240 -28.88 21.60 -24.89
N THR A 241 -28.28 22.15 -23.84
CA THR A 241 -27.88 23.55 -23.77
C THR A 241 -26.98 23.86 -24.95
N ALA A 242 -27.33 24.89 -25.72
CA ALA A 242 -26.60 25.28 -26.92
C ALA A 242 -25.12 25.52 -26.58
N THR A 243 -24.24 24.80 -27.28
CA THR A 243 -22.80 24.96 -27.22
C THR A 243 -22.45 26.43 -27.48
N PRO A 244 -21.70 27.10 -26.57
CA PRO A 244 -21.28 28.48 -26.81
C PRO A 244 -20.43 28.55 -28.07
N THR A 245 -20.81 29.44 -28.97
CA THR A 245 -20.03 29.75 -30.17
C THR A 245 -18.69 30.33 -29.72
N PRO A 246 -17.54 29.80 -30.15
CA PRO A 246 -16.25 30.35 -29.78
C PRO A 246 -16.19 31.81 -30.27
N THR A 247 -16.04 32.72 -29.32
CA THR A 247 -15.77 34.13 -29.61
C THR A 247 -14.32 34.21 -30.09
N GLU A 248 -14.08 34.74 -31.28
CA GLU A 248 -12.72 35.01 -31.76
C GLU A 248 -12.04 35.98 -30.79
N THR A 249 -11.17 35.44 -29.94
CA THR A 249 -10.28 36.23 -29.10
C THR A 249 -9.24 36.87 -30.01
N GLY A 250 -9.17 38.21 -29.97
CA GLY A 250 -8.31 39.00 -30.82
C GLY A 250 -6.85 38.55 -30.81
N MET A 251 -6.25 38.62 -32.01
CA MET A 251 -4.84 38.36 -32.29
C MET A 251 -3.92 38.95 -31.20
N PRO A 252 -3.09 38.14 -30.51
CA PRO A 252 -2.17 38.65 -29.51
C PRO A 252 -1.20 39.63 -30.17
N THR A 253 -1.10 40.82 -29.58
CA THR A 253 -0.08 41.82 -29.96
C THR A 253 1.30 41.22 -29.70
N PRO A 254 2.27 41.30 -30.63
CA PRO A 254 3.58 40.70 -30.45
C PRO A 254 4.29 41.33 -29.24
N THR A 255 4.48 40.52 -28.19
CA THR A 255 5.24 40.87 -27.00
C THR A 255 6.72 41.03 -27.36
N ALA A 256 7.33 42.13 -26.93
CA ALA A 256 8.73 42.45 -27.20
C ALA A 256 9.68 41.33 -26.72
N THR A 257 10.57 40.91 -27.61
CA THR A 257 11.61 39.90 -27.36
C THR A 257 12.48 40.30 -26.16
N PRO A 258 12.64 39.44 -25.14
CA PRO A 258 13.50 39.76 -24.00
C PRO A 258 14.95 39.91 -24.46
N THR A 259 15.56 41.03 -24.10
CA THR A 259 16.99 41.28 -24.31
C THR A 259 17.78 40.37 -23.38
N GLN A 260 18.53 39.42 -23.94
CA GLN A 260 19.38 38.55 -23.15
C GLN A 260 20.52 39.35 -22.51
N VAL A 261 20.55 39.34 -21.17
CA VAL A 261 21.66 39.86 -20.39
C VAL A 261 22.74 38.78 -20.35
N LEU A 262 23.85 39.00 -21.05
CA LEU A 262 25.03 38.15 -20.98
C LEU A 262 25.66 38.30 -19.59
N ILE A 263 25.47 37.31 -18.73
CA ILE A 263 26.19 37.19 -17.47
C ILE A 263 27.56 36.60 -17.80
N SER A 264 28.59 37.44 -17.81
CA SER A 264 29.98 37.01 -17.89
C SER A 264 30.39 36.29 -16.60
N THR A 265 30.67 35.00 -16.70
CA THR A 265 31.21 34.16 -15.62
C THR A 265 32.54 34.73 -15.12
N PRO A 266 32.71 34.98 -13.80
CA PRO A 266 33.97 35.46 -13.27
C PRO A 266 35.05 34.37 -13.37
N THR A 267 36.19 34.73 -13.96
CA THR A 267 37.42 33.92 -13.99
C THR A 267 37.90 33.63 -12.56
N PRO A 268 38.20 32.36 -12.21
CA PRO A 268 38.73 32.05 -10.89
C PRO A 268 40.13 32.68 -10.68
N PRO A 269 40.45 33.13 -9.46
CA PRO A 269 41.74 33.74 -9.14
C PRO A 269 42.89 32.70 -9.27
N PRO A 270 44.11 33.14 -9.62
CA PRO A 270 45.25 32.26 -9.81
C PRO A 270 45.66 31.58 -8.50
N GLU A 271 45.82 30.27 -8.58
CA GLU A 271 46.31 29.38 -7.52
C GLU A 271 47.77 29.75 -7.19
N GLU A 272 48.01 30.19 -5.95
CA GLU A 272 49.35 30.52 -5.46
C GLU A 272 50.18 29.24 -5.25
N GLU A 273 51.18 29.12 -6.10
CA GLU A 273 52.30 28.20 -6.06
C GLU A 273 53.27 28.60 -4.92
N GLY A 274 53.56 27.70 -3.98
CA GLY A 274 54.45 28.03 -2.86
C GLY A 274 54.93 26.89 -1.95
N ALA A 275 56.10 26.34 -2.30
CA ALA A 275 57.20 25.95 -1.40
C ALA A 275 57.18 24.63 -0.58
N ALA A 276 57.68 23.58 -1.23
CA ALA A 276 58.77 22.66 -0.83
C ALA A 276 59.10 22.35 0.66
N SER A 277 59.19 21.05 0.98
CA SER A 277 60.40 20.43 1.55
C SER A 277 60.39 18.88 1.56
N PRO A 278 61.57 18.21 1.58
CA PRO A 278 61.80 16.90 0.93
C PRO A 278 62.12 15.72 1.89
N LEU A 279 62.53 14.58 1.30
CA LEU A 279 63.28 13.42 1.89
C LEU A 279 62.37 12.29 2.44
N ALA A 280 62.49 10.99 2.13
CA ALA A 280 63.59 10.11 1.69
C ALA A 280 62.99 8.89 0.90
N THR A 281 63.51 8.53 -0.28
CA THR A 281 64.47 7.43 -0.57
C THR A 281 63.82 6.08 -0.95
N PRO A 282 64.30 5.38 -2.00
CA PRO A 282 63.58 4.34 -2.73
C PRO A 282 64.02 2.92 -2.33
N THR A 283 63.18 1.93 -2.65
CA THR A 283 63.63 0.53 -2.79
C THR A 283 63.06 -0.03 -4.09
N GLU A 284 63.96 -0.20 -5.05
CA GLU A 284 63.73 -1.03 -6.23
C GLU A 284 63.81 -2.51 -5.86
N THR A 285 62.98 -3.33 -6.53
CA THR A 285 63.30 -4.73 -6.78
C THR A 285 62.99 -5.03 -8.25
N PRO A 286 63.96 -5.53 -9.05
CA PRO A 286 63.80 -5.82 -10.46
C PRO A 286 63.25 -7.23 -10.74
N SER A 287 62.57 -7.37 -11.89
CA SER A 287 62.71 -8.36 -13.01
C SER A 287 63.23 -9.80 -12.76
N PRO A 288 63.07 -10.82 -13.65
CA PRO A 288 62.58 -10.79 -15.06
C PRO A 288 61.78 -12.06 -15.52
N GLU A 289 61.50 -12.10 -16.85
CA GLU A 289 61.47 -13.28 -17.76
C GLU A 289 60.31 -14.30 -17.60
N GLU A 290 59.69 -14.89 -18.63
CA GLU A 290 60.13 -15.21 -20.00
C GLU A 290 58.90 -15.56 -20.90
N GLU A 291 59.03 -15.25 -22.19
CA GLU A 291 58.20 -15.61 -23.38
C GLU A 291 58.36 -17.13 -23.74
N PRO A 292 57.92 -17.73 -24.90
CA PRO A 292 57.20 -17.28 -26.12
C PRO A 292 56.16 -18.35 -26.67
N PRO A 293 55.90 -18.52 -27.99
CA PRO A 293 55.27 -17.64 -29.00
C PRO A 293 54.04 -18.30 -29.71
N GLY A 294 53.34 -17.56 -30.60
CA GLY A 294 52.48 -18.19 -31.62
C GLY A 294 51.61 -17.28 -32.49
N ASP A 295 52.15 -16.91 -33.66
CA ASP A 295 51.50 -16.63 -34.96
C ASP A 295 50.41 -15.54 -35.05
N ALA A 296 50.71 -14.39 -35.66
CA ALA A 296 50.72 -14.13 -37.11
C ALA A 296 49.32 -14.01 -37.73
N SER A 297 48.89 -12.77 -38.00
CA SER A 297 48.40 -12.35 -39.33
C SER A 297 48.20 -10.84 -39.37
N THR A 298 49.11 -10.23 -40.14
CA THR A 298 48.99 -8.99 -40.90
C THR A 298 47.60 -8.84 -41.52
N GLU A 299 47.00 -7.65 -41.46
CA GLU A 299 46.48 -6.95 -42.65
C GLU A 299 46.42 -5.44 -42.40
N THR A 300 46.98 -4.74 -43.37
CA THR A 300 47.15 -3.29 -43.48
C THR A 300 46.07 -2.77 -44.42
N SER A 301 45.30 -1.76 -44.02
CA SER A 301 44.78 -0.78 -44.98
C SER A 301 44.42 0.57 -44.34
N THR A 302 45.29 1.54 -44.66
CA THR A 302 44.97 2.89 -45.19
C THR A 302 43.85 3.72 -44.54
N PRO A 303 44.20 4.81 -43.80
CA PRO A 303 43.25 5.87 -43.51
C PRO A 303 43.13 6.84 -44.70
N THR A 304 41.94 7.01 -45.26
CA THR A 304 41.60 8.16 -46.12
C THR A 304 40.70 9.09 -45.33
N ALA A 305 41.24 10.24 -44.96
CA ALA A 305 40.46 11.37 -44.47
C ALA A 305 39.77 12.06 -45.64
N THR A 306 38.48 12.35 -45.52
CA THR A 306 37.83 13.45 -46.26
C THR A 306 36.68 13.97 -45.41
N ALA A 307 36.84 15.23 -44.99
CA ALA A 307 35.82 16.00 -44.30
C ALA A 307 34.74 16.47 -45.28
N THR A 308 33.49 16.54 -44.85
CA THR A 308 32.54 17.59 -45.23
C THR A 308 31.46 17.66 -44.16
N SER A 309 31.45 18.76 -43.42
CA SER A 309 30.34 19.18 -42.58
C SER A 309 29.19 19.69 -43.48
N THR A 310 27.97 19.26 -43.20
CA THR A 310 26.76 19.98 -43.60
C THR A 310 25.76 19.77 -42.48
N GLU A 311 25.76 20.71 -41.55
CA GLU A 311 24.68 20.83 -40.59
C GLU A 311 23.46 21.38 -41.31
N THR A 312 22.34 20.68 -41.20
CA THR A 312 21.01 21.26 -41.41
C THR A 312 20.25 21.04 -40.11
N PRO A 313 20.18 22.03 -39.21
CA PRO A 313 19.26 21.95 -38.09
C PRO A 313 17.86 22.23 -38.62
N THR A 314 17.10 21.16 -38.89
CA THR A 314 15.64 21.24 -38.94
C THR A 314 15.16 21.36 -37.51
N ALA A 315 14.94 22.58 -37.04
CA ALA A 315 14.20 22.82 -35.82
C ALA A 315 12.74 22.43 -36.05
N THR A 316 12.34 21.28 -35.52
CA THR A 316 10.93 20.96 -35.30
C THR A 316 10.54 21.62 -33.97
N PRO A 317 9.71 22.67 -33.95
CA PRO A 317 9.16 23.16 -32.70
C PRO A 317 8.20 22.11 -32.15
N THR A 318 8.64 21.38 -31.12
CA THR A 318 7.73 20.67 -30.23
C THR A 318 7.14 21.72 -29.28
N GLU A 319 5.99 22.27 -29.66
CA GLU A 319 5.13 23.03 -28.76
C GLU A 319 4.72 22.08 -27.62
N THR A 320 5.38 22.21 -26.48
CA THR A 320 4.89 21.67 -25.21
C THR A 320 4.05 22.78 -24.60
N PRO A 321 2.71 22.68 -24.56
CA PRO A 321 1.92 23.62 -23.78
C PRO A 321 2.14 23.31 -22.30
N THR A 322 3.06 24.04 -21.68
CA THR A 322 3.05 24.23 -20.23
C THR A 322 1.98 25.27 -19.94
N GLU A 323 0.74 24.83 -19.73
CA GLU A 323 -0.26 25.69 -19.13
C GLU A 323 0.11 25.90 -17.67
N THR A 324 0.70 27.07 -17.39
CA THR A 324 0.76 27.64 -16.05
C THR A 324 -0.57 28.36 -15.85
N PRO A 325 -1.48 27.93 -14.96
CA PRO A 325 -2.67 28.69 -14.66
C PRO A 325 -2.24 30.00 -13.97
N THR A 326 -2.29 31.09 -14.72
CA THR A 326 -2.23 32.44 -14.18
C THR A 326 -3.56 32.71 -13.50
N ALA A 327 -3.54 33.01 -12.21
CA ALA A 327 -4.71 33.42 -11.46
C ALA A 327 -5.32 34.67 -12.13
N GLU A 328 -6.52 34.51 -12.67
CA GLU A 328 -7.34 35.59 -13.20
C GLU A 328 -7.77 36.49 -12.04
N GLU A 329 -7.32 37.73 -12.07
CA GLU A 329 -7.78 38.78 -11.17
C GLU A 329 -9.29 38.97 -11.35
N ALA A 330 -10.03 38.70 -10.28
CA ALA A 330 -11.46 38.97 -10.18
C ALA A 330 -11.73 40.47 -10.42
N PRO A 331 -12.76 40.84 -11.22
CA PRO A 331 -13.10 42.24 -11.43
C PRO A 331 -13.60 42.87 -10.12
N ALA A 332 -12.95 43.97 -9.74
CA ALA A 332 -13.32 44.81 -8.62
C ALA A 332 -14.80 45.23 -8.69
N GLN A 333 -15.59 44.82 -7.70
CA GLN A 333 -16.93 45.36 -7.49
C GLN A 333 -16.85 46.76 -6.88
N PRO A 334 -17.74 47.70 -7.27
CA PRO A 334 -17.80 49.03 -6.66
C PRO A 334 -18.25 48.94 -5.18
N PRO A 335 -17.76 49.84 -4.31
CA PRO A 335 -18.07 49.81 -2.88
C PRO A 335 -19.56 50.01 -2.65
N THR A 336 -20.18 49.05 -1.95
CA THR A 336 -21.54 49.21 -1.42
C THR A 336 -21.44 49.69 0.02
N ASP A 337 -22.18 50.76 0.32
CA ASP A 337 -22.18 51.49 1.57
C ASP A 337 -22.41 50.61 2.81
N THR A 338 -21.63 50.93 3.84
CA THR A 338 -21.69 50.37 5.19
C THR A 338 -22.86 50.99 5.97
N PRO A 339 -23.82 50.21 6.50
CA PRO A 339 -24.57 50.63 7.67
C PRO A 339 -23.89 50.12 8.94
N THR A 340 -23.40 51.08 9.72
CA THR A 340 -22.98 50.94 11.11
C THR A 340 -24.13 50.39 11.96
N GLY A 341 -23.91 49.22 12.55
CA GLY A 341 -24.77 48.64 13.58
C GLY A 341 -23.90 47.91 14.60
N GLU A 342 -23.61 48.59 15.71
CA GLU A 342 -22.86 48.11 16.86
C GLU A 342 -23.81 47.31 17.78
N PRO A 343 -23.62 46.00 18.01
CA PRO A 343 -24.28 45.33 19.11
C PRO A 343 -23.41 45.38 20.37
N THR A 344 -23.80 46.23 21.30
CA THR A 344 -23.33 46.19 22.70
C THR A 344 -23.80 44.89 23.36
N PHE A 345 -22.88 44.01 23.73
CA PHE A 345 -23.18 42.88 24.60
C PHE A 345 -22.87 43.25 26.05
N THR A 346 -23.93 43.38 26.85
CA THR A 346 -23.87 43.50 28.32
C THR A 346 -23.65 42.11 28.93
N PRO A 347 -22.60 41.87 29.73
CA PRO A 347 -22.44 40.61 30.43
C PRO A 347 -23.35 40.56 31.67
N THR A 348 -24.29 39.61 31.69
CA THR A 348 -25.10 39.31 32.88
C THR A 348 -24.35 38.30 33.75
N ALA A 349 -24.12 38.70 35.00
CA ALA A 349 -23.40 37.95 36.01
C ALA A 349 -24.16 36.71 36.50
N THR A 350 -23.35 35.71 36.85
CA THR A 350 -23.66 34.47 37.58
C THR A 350 -24.38 34.73 38.90
N GLU A 351 -25.48 34.01 39.15
CA GLU A 351 -26.00 33.79 40.50
C GLU A 351 -26.01 32.31 40.88
N THR A 352 -25.51 32.08 42.09
CA THR A 352 -25.36 30.82 42.82
C THR A 352 -26.71 30.33 43.37
N PRO A 353 -27.02 29.03 43.37
CA PRO A 353 -28.27 28.55 43.97
C PRO A 353 -28.13 28.48 45.50
N THR A 354 -28.95 29.24 46.21
CA THR A 354 -29.19 29.07 47.65
C THR A 354 -30.51 28.33 47.85
N THR A 355 -30.46 27.29 48.66
CA THR A 355 -31.61 26.50 49.14
C THR A 355 -32.40 27.24 50.20
N GLN A 356 -33.74 27.26 50.10
CA GLN A 356 -34.62 27.59 51.23
C GLN A 356 -35.98 26.85 51.10
N PRO A 357 -36.55 26.30 52.20
CA PRO A 357 -37.69 25.39 52.14
C PRO A 357 -39.06 26.05 52.42
N ALA A 358 -40.09 25.36 51.91
CA ALA A 358 -41.49 25.28 52.34
C ALA A 358 -42.28 26.57 52.60
N GLN A 359 -43.33 26.80 51.79
CA GLN A 359 -44.64 27.18 52.33
C GLN A 359 -45.80 26.76 51.42
N GLU A 360 -46.83 26.31 52.12
CA GLU A 360 -48.14 25.83 51.74
C GLU A 360 -49.07 27.02 51.51
N GLU A 361 -49.68 27.16 50.33
CA GLU A 361 -51.00 27.80 50.20
C GLU A 361 -51.68 27.47 48.87
N THR A 362 -52.99 27.69 48.88
CA THR A 362 -54.01 26.92 48.18
C THR A 362 -54.68 27.76 47.08
N ALA A 363 -55.22 27.07 46.07
CA ALA A 363 -56.31 27.49 45.18
C ALA A 363 -56.02 28.43 44.00
N GLY A 364 -56.41 27.96 42.81
CA GLY A 364 -56.49 28.75 41.58
C GLY A 364 -56.60 27.86 40.34
N GLU A 365 -57.80 27.35 40.07
CA GLU A 365 -58.14 26.55 38.88
C GLU A 365 -57.87 27.30 37.57
N GLY A 366 -57.16 26.65 36.65
CA GLY A 366 -57.05 27.03 35.25
C GLY A 366 -56.58 25.83 34.42
N PRO A 367 -57.34 25.37 33.40
CA PRO A 367 -56.94 24.22 32.59
C PRO A 367 -55.79 24.61 31.66
N THR A 368 -54.57 24.41 32.13
CA THR A 368 -53.36 24.51 31.29
C THR A 368 -53.09 23.14 30.69
N ALA A 369 -53.10 23.07 29.37
CA ALA A 369 -52.83 21.86 28.60
C ALA A 369 -51.43 21.31 28.93
N THR A 370 -51.40 20.12 29.53
CA THR A 370 -50.19 19.36 29.78
C THR A 370 -49.54 18.96 28.45
N PRO A 371 -48.30 19.42 28.14
CA PRO A 371 -47.55 18.83 27.05
C PRO A 371 -47.19 17.40 27.44
N LYS A 372 -47.70 16.46 26.64
CA LYS A 372 -47.37 15.03 26.72
C LYS A 372 -45.85 14.88 26.63
N PRO A 373 -45.18 14.19 27.56
CA PRO A 373 -43.74 13.98 27.48
C PRO A 373 -43.40 13.18 26.21
N PRO A 374 -42.26 13.47 25.56
CA PRO A 374 -41.80 12.69 24.42
C PRO A 374 -41.66 11.23 24.84
N VAL A 375 -42.28 10.35 24.07
CA VAL A 375 -42.16 8.90 24.23
C VAL A 375 -40.72 8.53 23.89
N THR A 376 -39.89 8.33 24.90
CA THR A 376 -38.57 7.72 24.74
C THR A 376 -38.78 6.26 24.40
N ILE A 377 -38.77 5.94 23.10
CA ILE A 377 -38.72 4.56 22.62
C ILE A 377 -37.30 4.06 22.92
N ALA A 378 -37.16 3.31 24.02
CA ALA A 378 -35.98 2.52 24.27
C ALA A 378 -35.86 1.49 23.13
N ARG A 379 -34.97 1.76 22.18
CA ARG A 379 -34.62 0.84 21.12
C ARG A 379 -33.84 -0.30 21.77
N GLU A 380 -34.55 -1.39 22.05
CA GLU A 380 -33.96 -2.66 22.49
C GLU A 380 -32.86 -3.04 21.48
N PRO A 381 -31.62 -3.30 21.93
CA PRO A 381 -30.53 -3.66 21.04
C PRO A 381 -30.92 -4.93 20.30
N ALA A 382 -30.94 -4.85 18.97
CA ALA A 382 -31.19 -6.01 18.12
C ALA A 382 -30.27 -7.14 18.56
N ALA A 383 -30.85 -8.32 18.81
CA ALA A 383 -30.12 -9.52 19.14
C ALA A 383 -28.98 -9.70 18.11
N PRO A 384 -27.77 -10.13 18.55
CA PRO A 384 -26.65 -10.33 17.66
C PRO A 384 -27.09 -11.27 16.54
N VAL A 385 -27.03 -10.77 15.31
CA VAL A 385 -27.25 -11.58 14.11
C VAL A 385 -26.18 -12.66 14.15
N GLU A 386 -26.62 -13.89 14.39
CA GLU A 386 -25.79 -15.08 14.32
C GLU A 386 -25.31 -15.19 12.87
N VAL A 387 -24.07 -14.74 12.61
CA VAL A 387 -23.42 -14.92 11.33
C VAL A 387 -23.21 -16.42 11.17
N VAL A 388 -24.16 -17.05 10.49
CA VAL A 388 -24.03 -18.43 10.01
C VAL A 388 -22.76 -18.44 9.17
N SER A 389 -21.70 -19.01 9.75
CA SER A 389 -20.42 -19.18 9.08
C SER A 389 -20.69 -20.01 7.83
N GLN A 390 -20.62 -19.38 6.66
CA GLN A 390 -20.58 -20.11 5.41
C GLN A 390 -19.37 -21.06 5.50
N PRO A 391 -19.54 -22.37 5.31
CA PRO A 391 -18.43 -23.29 5.29
C PRO A 391 -17.46 -22.82 4.20
N ASP A 392 -16.17 -22.75 4.55
CA ASP A 392 -15.11 -22.41 3.61
C ASP A 392 -15.30 -23.21 2.31
N PRO A 393 -15.19 -22.56 1.14
CA PRO A 393 -15.25 -23.29 -0.12
C PRO A 393 -14.22 -24.42 -0.07
N PRO A 394 -14.59 -25.65 -0.47
CA PRO A 394 -13.72 -26.81 -0.34
C PRO A 394 -12.38 -26.48 -1.01
N ALA A 395 -11.31 -26.57 -0.23
CA ALA A 395 -9.95 -26.36 -0.71
C ALA A 395 -9.79 -27.14 -2.02
N LEU A 396 -9.47 -26.41 -3.10
CA LEU A 396 -9.16 -27.05 -4.37
C LEU A 396 -8.06 -28.09 -4.11
N PRO A 397 -8.22 -29.34 -4.59
CA PRO A 397 -7.24 -30.38 -4.36
C PRO A 397 -5.89 -29.89 -4.88
N PRO A 398 -4.78 -30.10 -4.14
CA PRO A 398 -3.47 -29.69 -4.58
C PRO A 398 -3.23 -30.25 -5.99
N GLU A 399 -2.95 -29.36 -6.95
CA GLU A 399 -2.50 -29.73 -8.30
C GLU A 399 -1.42 -30.80 -8.15
N THR A 400 -1.75 -31.97 -8.67
CA THR A 400 -1.32 -33.25 -8.13
C THR A 400 0.07 -33.66 -8.65
N PRO A 401 0.80 -34.52 -7.92
CA PRO A 401 2.16 -35.02 -8.26
C PRO A 401 2.26 -35.86 -9.56
N TYR A 402 1.21 -35.94 -10.37
CA TYR A 402 1.16 -36.78 -11.57
C TYR A 402 2.10 -36.32 -12.69
N ARG A 403 2.48 -35.03 -12.75
CA ARG A 403 3.48 -34.57 -13.73
C ARG A 403 4.86 -35.18 -13.48
N LEU A 404 5.26 -35.32 -12.22
CA LEU A 404 6.52 -35.97 -11.86
C LEU A 404 6.45 -37.48 -12.16
N LEU A 405 5.32 -38.12 -11.84
CA LEU A 405 5.11 -39.55 -12.10
C LEU A 405 5.13 -39.86 -13.62
N ALA A 406 4.56 -38.99 -14.45
CA ALA A 406 4.55 -39.12 -15.90
C ALA A 406 5.95 -39.00 -16.51
N LEU A 407 6.79 -38.07 -16.02
CA LEU A 407 8.17 -37.94 -16.46
C LEU A 407 9.03 -39.14 -16.07
N VAL A 408 8.87 -39.65 -14.85
CA VAL A 408 9.56 -40.87 -14.39
C VAL A 408 9.14 -42.09 -15.24
N ALA A 409 7.86 -42.22 -15.56
CA ALA A 409 7.36 -43.29 -16.41
C ALA A 409 7.90 -43.21 -17.85
N LEU A 410 7.99 -42.01 -18.43
CA LEU A 410 8.57 -41.80 -19.76
C LEU A 410 10.06 -42.17 -19.81
N PHE A 411 10.82 -41.79 -18.80
CA PHE A 411 12.25 -42.12 -18.70
C PHE A 411 12.46 -43.64 -18.51
N GLY A 412 11.62 -44.28 -17.70
CA GLY A 412 11.60 -45.74 -17.54
C GLY A 412 11.26 -46.48 -18.85
N ALA A 413 10.26 -45.99 -19.60
CA ALA A 413 9.91 -46.59 -20.89
C ALA A 413 11.03 -46.44 -21.93
N PHE A 414 11.68 -45.27 -21.98
CA PHE A 414 12.78 -45.01 -22.91
C PHE A 414 14.01 -45.89 -22.63
N THR A 415 14.35 -46.08 -21.35
CA THR A 415 15.45 -46.96 -20.95
C THR A 415 15.17 -48.44 -21.29
N LEU A 416 13.94 -48.91 -21.11
CA LEU A 416 13.54 -50.26 -21.53
C LEU A 416 13.59 -50.44 -23.06
N LEU A 417 13.18 -49.44 -23.83
CA LEU A 417 13.26 -49.46 -25.30
C LEU A 417 14.72 -49.54 -25.78
N LEU A 418 15.62 -48.77 -25.19
CA LEU A 418 17.05 -48.82 -25.50
C LEU A 418 17.66 -50.19 -25.17
N ALA A 419 17.28 -50.78 -24.03
CA ALA A 419 17.73 -52.11 -23.65
C ALA A 419 17.22 -53.19 -24.62
N ALA A 420 15.95 -53.16 -25.00
CA ALA A 420 15.36 -54.08 -25.97
C ALA A 420 16.03 -53.96 -27.36
N TRP A 421 16.31 -52.73 -27.80
CA TRP A 421 17.00 -52.47 -29.06
C TRP A 421 18.44 -53.02 -29.07
N GLN A 422 19.17 -52.87 -27.95
CA GLN A 422 20.51 -53.43 -27.80
C GLN A 422 20.51 -54.97 -27.90
N VAL A 423 19.55 -55.64 -27.26
CA VAL A 423 19.41 -57.11 -27.32
C VAL A 423 19.11 -57.56 -28.75
N SER A 424 18.17 -56.91 -29.44
CA SER A 424 17.81 -57.22 -30.83
C SER A 424 18.97 -57.06 -31.82
N ARG A 425 19.97 -56.22 -31.51
CA ARG A 425 21.16 -56.06 -32.36
C ARG A 425 22.23 -57.13 -32.13
N SER A 426 22.15 -57.84 -31.01
CA SER A 426 23.16 -58.81 -30.58
C SER A 426 22.81 -60.27 -30.91
N THR A 427 21.53 -60.53 -31.22
CA THR A 427 21.01 -61.77 -31.82
C THR A 427 20.96 -61.63 -33.32
#